data_AF-A0A4V0ZJG1-F1
#
_entry.id   AF-A0A4V0ZJG1-F1
#
_cell.length_a   1.000
_cell.length_b   1.000
_cell.length_c   1.000
_cell.angle_alpha   90.00
_cell.angle_beta   90.00
_cell.angle_gamma   90.00
#
_symmetry.space_group_name_H-M   'P 1'
#
loop_
_entity.id
_entity.type
_entity.pdbx_description
1 polymer ?
#
loop_
_entity_poly.entity_id
_entity_poly.type
_entity_poly.pdbx_seq_one_letter_code
_entity_poly.pdbx_strand_id
1 'polypeptide(L)'
;MRPLRRTAGLPEGLRSRLALRRGERVLARTGGGDDALVATDRALHLPDGHVVPWEHIDRARWTEEGFTFTEEGHGRRVFRVDEPGRLAEVVYERVTATIVVTRHIPLEGPDEGRGFRLVARRPPGGSEISWQVHVDDGVDPQDPRVAERAGPALAALREQMGV
;
A
#
# COMPACT_ATOMS: atom_id res chain seq x y z
N MET A 1 0.03 -24.29 -21.54
CA MET A 1 -0.34 -23.13 -20.68
C MET A 1 -1.45 -22.34 -21.33
N ARG A 2 -2.68 -22.39 -20.79
CA ARG A 2 -3.86 -21.67 -21.29
C ARG A 2 -3.89 -20.26 -20.66
N PRO A 3 -4.11 -19.18 -21.43
CA PRO A 3 -4.25 -17.85 -20.86
C PRO A 3 -5.60 -17.73 -20.13
N LEU A 4 -5.58 -17.56 -18.81
CA LEU A 4 -6.78 -17.25 -18.03
C LEU A 4 -7.23 -15.83 -18.36
N ARG A 5 -8.19 -15.68 -19.29
CA ARG A 5 -8.99 -14.46 -19.41
C ARG A 5 -9.84 -14.30 -18.15
N ARG A 6 -9.31 -13.55 -17.17
CA ARG A 6 -9.83 -13.40 -15.79
C ARG A 6 -10.80 -12.22 -15.61
N THR A 7 -11.68 -11.97 -16.57
CA THR A 7 -12.79 -11.00 -16.43
C THR A 7 -14.17 -11.68 -16.34
N ALA A 8 -14.26 -12.99 -16.53
CA ALA A 8 -15.54 -13.72 -16.70
C ALA A 8 -16.40 -13.88 -15.43
N GLY A 9 -16.00 -13.35 -14.26
CA GLY A 9 -16.70 -13.59 -12.98
C GLY A 9 -17.15 -12.35 -12.20
N LEU A 10 -17.05 -11.15 -12.78
CA LEU A 10 -17.54 -9.93 -12.12
C LEU A 10 -19.02 -9.72 -12.46
N PRO A 11 -19.91 -9.53 -11.46
CA PRO A 11 -21.27 -9.08 -11.69
C PRO A 11 -21.28 -7.80 -12.54
N GLU A 12 -22.25 -7.67 -13.44
CA GLU A 12 -22.34 -6.52 -14.35
C GLU A 12 -22.33 -5.19 -13.61
N GLY A 13 -23.13 -5.07 -12.53
CA GLY A 13 -23.17 -3.86 -11.71
C GLY A 13 -21.83 -3.49 -11.04
N LEU A 14 -20.96 -4.47 -10.75
CA LEU A 14 -19.62 -4.22 -10.23
C LEU A 14 -18.67 -3.81 -11.36
N ARG A 15 -18.78 -4.42 -12.55
CA ARG A 15 -17.98 -3.98 -13.71
C ARG A 15 -18.27 -2.54 -14.10
N SER A 16 -19.53 -2.10 -14.04
CA SER A 16 -19.93 -0.73 -14.39
C SER A 16 -19.34 0.32 -13.45
N ARG A 17 -19.04 -0.07 -12.20
CA ARG A 17 -18.46 0.82 -11.17
C ARG A 17 -16.94 0.77 -11.13
N LEU A 18 -16.33 -0.35 -11.51
CA LEU A 18 -14.88 -0.47 -11.60
C LEU A 18 -14.37 0.29 -12.83
N ALA A 19 -13.84 1.49 -12.60
CA ALA A 19 -13.14 2.28 -13.59
C ALA A 19 -11.74 1.70 -13.90
N LEU A 20 -11.69 0.46 -14.41
CA LEU A 20 -10.44 -0.21 -14.74
C LEU A 20 -9.71 0.52 -15.87
N ARG A 21 -8.42 0.78 -15.67
CA ARG A 21 -7.56 1.29 -16.73
C ARG A 21 -7.43 0.24 -17.83
N ARG A 22 -7.15 0.70 -19.05
CA ARG A 22 -6.90 -0.21 -20.19
C ARG A 22 -5.76 -1.18 -19.85
N GLY A 23 -6.06 -2.48 -19.89
CA GLY A 23 -5.08 -3.55 -19.62
C GLY A 23 -4.90 -3.92 -18.15
N GLU A 24 -5.61 -3.27 -17.24
CA GLU A 24 -5.65 -3.62 -15.82
C GLU A 24 -6.36 -4.97 -15.61
N ARG A 25 -5.78 -5.83 -14.77
CA ARG A 25 -6.25 -7.20 -14.54
C ARG A 25 -6.66 -7.40 -13.09
N VAL A 26 -7.87 -7.93 -12.91
CA VAL A 26 -8.39 -8.32 -11.59
C VAL A 26 -7.68 -9.58 -11.11
N LEU A 27 -7.16 -9.54 -9.88
CA LEU A 27 -6.39 -10.62 -9.27
C LEU A 27 -7.21 -11.36 -8.19
N ALA A 28 -7.95 -10.61 -7.38
CA ALA A 28 -8.84 -11.12 -6.33
C ALA A 28 -9.94 -10.10 -6.00
N ARG A 29 -10.99 -10.56 -5.33
CA ARG A 29 -12.04 -9.72 -4.75
C ARG A 29 -12.62 -10.38 -3.49
N THR A 30 -13.22 -9.58 -2.63
CA THR A 30 -14.14 -10.05 -1.58
C THR A 30 -15.44 -9.23 -1.62
N GLY A 31 -16.45 -9.65 -0.85
CA GLY A 31 -17.77 -9.04 -0.82
C GLY A 31 -18.61 -9.29 -2.08
N GLY A 32 -19.78 -8.64 -2.13
CA GLY A 32 -20.69 -8.69 -3.28
C GLY A 32 -21.51 -7.41 -3.36
N GLY A 33 -21.74 -6.90 -4.58
CA GLY A 33 -22.50 -5.66 -4.78
C GLY A 33 -21.72 -4.43 -4.32
N ASP A 34 -22.25 -3.74 -3.31
CA ASP A 34 -21.86 -2.38 -2.92
C ASP A 34 -20.73 -2.30 -1.90
N ASP A 35 -20.28 -3.43 -1.34
CA ASP A 35 -19.16 -3.51 -0.38
C ASP A 35 -17.93 -4.22 -0.97
N ALA A 36 -17.87 -4.38 -2.30
CA ALA A 36 -16.83 -5.16 -2.94
C ALA A 36 -15.48 -4.43 -2.90
N LEU A 37 -14.46 -5.09 -2.34
CA LEU A 37 -13.06 -4.72 -2.53
C LEU A 37 -12.48 -5.52 -3.69
N VAL A 38 -11.80 -4.84 -4.61
CA VAL A 38 -11.26 -5.47 -5.82
C VAL A 38 -9.77 -5.14 -5.95
N ALA A 39 -8.93 -6.17 -5.82
CA ALA A 39 -7.50 -6.04 -6.02
C ALA A 39 -7.13 -6.34 -7.47
N THR A 40 -6.39 -5.42 -8.09
CA THR A 40 -5.88 -5.56 -9.45
C THR A 40 -4.36 -5.63 -9.47
N ASP A 41 -3.77 -5.80 -10.66
CA ASP A 41 -2.33 -5.68 -10.83
C ASP A 41 -1.80 -4.24 -10.70
N ARG A 42 -2.68 -3.23 -10.55
CA ARG A 42 -2.31 -1.80 -10.46
C ARG A 42 -2.73 -1.12 -9.16
N ALA A 43 -3.89 -1.47 -8.61
CA ALA A 43 -4.48 -0.76 -7.48
C ALA A 43 -5.47 -1.64 -6.68
N LEU A 44 -5.85 -1.14 -5.51
CA LEU A 44 -7.03 -1.59 -4.78
C LEU A 44 -8.21 -0.66 -5.11
N HIS A 45 -9.28 -1.21 -5.66
CA HIS A 45 -10.53 -0.49 -5.90
C HIS A 45 -11.45 -0.67 -4.69
N LEU A 46 -11.90 0.44 -4.14
CA LEU A 46 -12.77 0.51 -2.97
C LEU A 46 -14.26 0.62 -3.40
N PRO A 47 -15.19 0.33 -2.48
CA PRO A 47 -16.61 0.28 -2.83
C PRO A 47 -17.23 1.66 -3.14
N ASP A 48 -16.63 2.73 -2.60
CA ASP A 48 -16.97 4.13 -2.87
C ASP A 48 -16.46 4.64 -4.23
N GLY A 49 -15.81 3.77 -5.01
CA GLY A 49 -15.21 4.11 -6.30
C GLY A 49 -13.81 4.73 -6.20
N HIS A 50 -13.28 4.92 -4.99
CA HIS A 50 -11.91 5.36 -4.80
C HIS A 50 -10.93 4.26 -5.22
N VAL A 51 -9.86 4.65 -5.90
CA VAL A 51 -8.84 3.73 -6.41
C VAL A 51 -7.53 4.06 -5.73
N VAL A 52 -7.05 3.14 -4.89
CA VAL A 52 -5.83 3.30 -4.11
C VAL A 52 -4.66 2.61 -4.83
N PRO A 53 -3.68 3.35 -5.36
CA PRO A 53 -2.45 2.76 -5.88
C PRO A 53 -1.74 1.95 -4.79
N TRP A 54 -1.14 0.81 -5.14
CA TRP A 54 -0.51 -0.07 -4.16
C TRP A 54 0.60 0.62 -3.37
N GLU A 55 1.31 1.53 -4.01
CA GLU A 55 2.39 2.32 -3.43
C GLU A 55 1.90 3.37 -2.42
N HIS A 56 0.61 3.72 -2.41
CA HIS A 56 0.04 4.64 -1.42
C HIS A 56 -0.50 3.91 -0.17
N ILE A 57 -0.49 2.57 -0.15
CA ILE A 57 -0.88 1.80 1.03
C ILE A 57 0.32 1.67 1.96
N ASP A 58 0.31 2.48 3.02
CA ASP A 58 1.40 2.57 3.99
C ASP A 58 1.48 1.32 4.87
N ARG A 59 0.33 0.90 5.40
CA ARG A 59 0.19 -0.23 6.31
C ARG A 59 -1.15 -0.89 6.05
N ALA A 60 -1.17 -2.19 5.84
CA ALA A 60 -2.38 -2.99 5.70
C ALA A 60 -2.40 -4.10 6.76
N ARG A 61 -3.55 -4.33 7.38
CA ARG A 61 -3.76 -5.31 8.45
C ARG A 61 -5.13 -5.97 8.30
N TRP A 62 -5.18 -7.24 8.65
CA TRP A 62 -6.43 -7.95 8.89
C TRP A 62 -6.65 -7.97 10.41
N THR A 63 -7.76 -7.40 10.85
CA THR A 63 -8.14 -7.29 12.27
C THR A 63 -9.50 -7.94 12.48
N GLU A 64 -9.98 -7.97 13.73
CA GLU A 64 -11.33 -8.42 14.05
C GLU A 64 -12.42 -7.58 13.36
N GLU A 65 -12.12 -6.31 13.03
CA GLU A 65 -13.02 -5.41 12.30
C GLU A 65 -13.04 -5.68 10.78
N GLY A 66 -12.13 -6.50 10.27
CA GLY A 66 -11.97 -6.82 8.86
C GLY A 66 -10.65 -6.30 8.27
N PHE A 67 -10.71 -5.70 7.08
CA PHE A 67 -9.56 -5.13 6.40
C PHE A 67 -9.32 -3.68 6.83
N THR A 68 -8.17 -3.41 7.44
CA THR A 68 -7.76 -2.06 7.83
C THR A 68 -6.50 -1.67 7.09
N PHE A 69 -6.45 -0.45 6.56
CA PHE A 69 -5.20 0.09 6.04
C PHE A 69 -5.08 1.60 6.23
N THR A 70 -3.86 2.11 6.16
CA THR A 70 -3.57 3.55 6.08
C THR A 70 -3.17 3.89 4.66
N GLU A 71 -3.85 4.87 4.08
CA GLU A 71 -3.52 5.47 2.79
C GLU A 71 -2.78 6.80 2.99
N GLU A 72 -1.71 6.98 2.26
CA GLU A 72 -0.95 8.23 2.27
C GLU A 72 -1.85 9.43 1.92
N GLY A 73 -1.78 10.48 2.74
CA GLY A 73 -2.57 11.70 2.56
C GLY A 73 -4.08 11.58 2.86
N HIS A 74 -4.60 10.37 3.08
CA HIS A 74 -6.03 10.11 3.30
C HIS A 74 -6.32 9.47 4.67
N GLY A 75 -5.32 8.88 5.31
CA GLY A 75 -5.42 8.34 6.66
C GLY A 75 -5.97 6.90 6.71
N ARG A 76 -6.50 6.53 7.88
CA ARG A 76 -6.93 5.15 8.18
C ARG A 76 -8.31 4.85 7.56
N ARG A 77 -8.42 3.71 6.88
CA ARG A 77 -9.65 3.14 6.33
C ARG A 77 -9.89 1.74 6.89
N VAL A 78 -11.17 1.41 7.12
CA VAL A 78 -11.61 0.12 7.68
C VAL A 78 -12.78 -0.40 6.85
N PHE A 79 -12.70 -1.67 6.46
CA PHE A 79 -13.71 -2.37 5.68
C PHE A 79 -14.06 -3.68 6.35
N ARG A 80 -15.35 -3.90 6.61
CA ARG A 80 -15.81 -5.20 7.10
C ARG A 80 -15.63 -6.24 6.00
N VAL A 81 -14.91 -7.30 6.31
CA VAL A 81 -14.64 -8.41 5.39
C VAL A 81 -14.75 -9.70 6.18
N ASP A 82 -15.87 -10.42 6.02
CA ASP A 82 -16.10 -11.67 6.76
C ASP A 82 -15.19 -12.79 6.23
N GLU A 83 -14.99 -12.87 4.91
CA GLU A 83 -14.14 -13.87 4.25
C GLU A 83 -13.13 -13.21 3.30
N PRO A 84 -11.88 -12.98 3.71
CA PRO A 84 -10.89 -12.31 2.87
C PRO A 84 -10.45 -13.18 1.68
N GLY A 85 -10.46 -14.50 1.83
CA GLY A 85 -10.00 -15.44 0.80
C GLY A 85 -8.64 -15.03 0.21
N ARG A 86 -8.53 -15.05 -1.12
CA ARG A 86 -7.30 -14.66 -1.84
C ARG A 86 -7.00 -13.15 -1.81
N LEU A 87 -7.92 -12.31 -1.33
CA LEU A 87 -7.69 -10.87 -1.30
C LEU A 87 -6.55 -10.53 -0.33
N ALA A 88 -6.49 -11.19 0.82
CA ALA A 88 -5.42 -11.00 1.82
C ALA A 88 -4.03 -11.24 1.23
N GLU A 89 -3.86 -12.38 0.57
CA GLU A 89 -2.62 -12.75 -0.12
C GLU A 89 -2.26 -11.72 -1.19
N VAL A 90 -3.20 -11.35 -2.07
CA VAL A 90 -2.94 -10.40 -3.16
C VAL A 90 -2.58 -9.02 -2.63
N VAL A 91 -3.30 -8.50 -1.62
CA VAL A 91 -2.97 -7.20 -1.01
C VAL A 91 -1.56 -7.24 -0.44
N TYR A 92 -1.23 -8.27 0.34
CA TYR A 92 0.10 -8.40 0.92
C TYR A 92 1.19 -8.45 -0.16
N GLU A 93 1.02 -9.28 -1.18
CA GLU A 93 1.96 -9.38 -2.30
C GLU A 93 2.12 -8.06 -3.04
N ARG A 94 1.00 -7.41 -3.40
CA ARG A 94 1.04 -6.20 -4.23
C ARG A 94 1.63 -5.02 -3.46
N VAL A 95 1.28 -4.84 -2.19
CA VAL A 95 1.86 -3.78 -1.35
C VAL A 95 3.35 -4.03 -1.15
N THR A 96 3.75 -5.26 -0.80
CA THR A 96 5.16 -5.62 -0.62
C THR A 96 5.98 -5.41 -1.89
N ALA A 97 5.41 -5.77 -3.05
CA ALA A 97 6.06 -5.60 -4.35
C ALA A 97 6.33 -4.13 -4.74
N THR A 98 5.71 -3.16 -4.05
CA THR A 98 6.02 -1.74 -4.25
C THR A 98 7.29 -1.30 -3.52
N ILE A 99 7.71 -2.01 -2.48
CA ILE A 99 8.81 -1.57 -1.62
C ILE A 99 10.15 -1.82 -2.32
N VAL A 100 10.91 -0.75 -2.55
CA VAL A 100 12.27 -0.79 -3.11
C VAL A 100 13.29 -0.89 -1.98
N VAL A 101 13.16 -0.03 -0.98
CA VAL A 101 14.00 -0.05 0.22
C VAL A 101 13.19 0.37 1.43
N THR A 102 13.50 -0.22 2.58
CA THR A 102 13.04 0.22 3.89
C THR A 102 14.25 0.35 4.81
N ARG A 103 14.41 1.50 5.45
CA ARG A 103 15.52 1.77 6.37
C ARG A 103 14.99 2.42 7.63
N HIS A 104 15.20 1.76 8.77
CA HIS A 104 14.94 2.35 10.08
C HIS A 104 16.08 3.27 10.50
N ILE A 105 15.72 4.42 11.05
CA ILE A 105 16.62 5.45 11.58
C ILE A 105 16.19 5.72 13.02
N PRO A 106 16.97 5.29 14.04
CA PRO A 106 16.63 5.55 15.42
C PRO A 106 16.80 7.04 15.76
N LEU A 107 15.98 7.57 16.67
CA LEU A 107 16.15 8.93 17.22
C LEU A 107 17.03 8.96 18.47
N GLU A 108 17.05 7.86 19.25
CA GLU A 108 17.77 7.74 20.51
C GLU A 108 18.73 6.53 20.47
N GLY A 109 20.03 6.79 20.25
CA GLY A 109 21.07 5.76 20.21
C GLY A 109 20.93 4.71 19.10
N PRO A 110 21.92 3.81 18.90
CA PRO A 110 21.91 2.85 17.79
C PRO A 110 21.05 1.60 17.99
N ASP A 111 20.81 1.19 19.25
CA ASP A 111 20.43 -0.21 19.53
C ASP A 111 18.98 -0.42 20.00
N GLU A 112 18.27 0.58 20.56
CA GLU A 112 16.94 0.36 21.16
C GLU A 112 15.99 1.58 21.10
N GLY A 113 16.30 2.59 20.28
CA GLY A 113 15.51 3.82 20.20
C GLY A 113 14.33 3.72 19.24
N ARG A 114 13.15 4.17 19.68
CA ARG A 114 12.07 4.55 18.74
C ARG A 114 12.62 5.52 17.70
N GLY A 115 12.12 5.44 16.46
CA GLY A 115 12.56 6.35 15.43
C GLY A 115 11.59 6.45 14.27
N PHE A 116 12.13 6.45 13.06
CA PHE A 116 11.32 6.48 11.85
C PHE A 116 11.90 5.57 10.78
N ARG A 117 11.08 5.21 9.80
CA ARG A 117 11.47 4.46 8.62
C ARG A 117 11.43 5.35 7.41
N LEU A 118 12.49 5.32 6.63
CA LEU A 118 12.49 5.76 5.23
C LEU A 118 12.06 4.59 4.37
N VAL A 119 10.97 4.77 3.64
CA VAL A 119 10.42 3.75 2.74
C VAL A 119 10.40 4.31 1.33
N ALA A 120 11.14 3.68 0.42
CA ALA A 120 11.08 3.98 -1.00
C ALA A 120 10.10 3.01 -1.66
N ARG A 121 9.20 3.53 -2.48
CA ARG A 121 8.23 2.73 -3.21
C ARG A 121 8.26 3.01 -4.70
N ARG A 122 7.96 1.98 -5.49
CA ARG A 122 7.83 2.05 -6.93
C ARG A 122 6.45 1.53 -7.35
N PRO A 123 5.72 2.27 -8.19
CA PRO A 123 4.42 1.85 -8.68
C PRO A 123 4.54 0.62 -9.60
N PRO A 124 3.51 -0.24 -9.67
CA PRO A 124 3.48 -1.37 -10.59
C PRO A 124 3.68 -0.96 -12.05
N GLY A 125 4.82 -1.37 -12.63
CA GLY A 125 5.17 -1.09 -14.02
C GLY A 125 5.62 0.34 -14.31
N GLY A 126 5.85 1.17 -13.29
CA GLY A 126 6.51 2.47 -13.44
C GLY A 126 7.96 2.44 -12.96
N SER A 127 8.68 3.53 -13.22
CA SER A 127 10.11 3.69 -12.86
C SER A 127 10.36 4.73 -11.77
N GLU A 128 9.40 5.63 -11.54
CA GLU A 128 9.50 6.70 -10.55
C GLU A 128 9.48 6.13 -9.13
N ILE A 129 10.37 6.61 -8.26
CA ILE A 129 10.46 6.19 -6.86
C ILE A 129 9.94 7.31 -5.97
N SER A 130 8.88 7.02 -5.21
CA SER A 130 8.42 7.88 -4.13
C SER A 130 9.11 7.52 -2.82
N TRP A 131 9.26 8.50 -1.93
CA TRP A 131 9.90 8.33 -0.62
C TRP A 131 8.97 8.81 0.47
N GLN A 132 8.81 8.00 1.51
CA GLN A 132 7.94 8.27 2.64
C GLN A 132 8.70 8.14 3.95
N VAL A 133 8.34 8.96 4.93
CA VAL A 133 8.81 8.89 6.32
C VAL A 133 7.69 8.33 7.18
N HIS A 134 7.94 7.21 7.85
CA HIS A 134 7.00 6.55 8.76
C HIS A 134 7.56 6.54 10.16
N VAL A 135 7.04 7.40 11.05
CA VAL A 135 7.45 7.41 12.45
C VAL A 135 6.93 6.17 13.19
N ASP A 136 7.70 5.68 14.15
CA ASP A 136 7.28 4.59 15.02
C ASP A 136 6.21 5.05 16.00
N ASP A 137 5.40 4.10 16.48
CA ASP A 137 4.36 4.39 17.45
C ASP A 137 4.97 5.02 18.72
N GLY A 138 4.43 6.17 19.14
CA GLY A 138 4.94 6.95 20.28
C GLY A 138 6.04 7.96 19.96
N VAL A 139 6.42 8.13 18.69
CA VAL A 139 7.25 9.25 18.22
C VAL A 139 6.34 10.38 17.72
N ASP A 140 6.62 11.61 18.14
CA ASP A 140 5.92 12.79 17.63
C ASP A 140 6.32 13.03 16.15
N PRO A 141 5.38 13.04 15.20
CA PRO A 141 5.68 13.36 13.79
C PRO A 141 6.27 14.76 13.58
N GLN A 142 6.07 15.69 14.52
CA GLN A 142 6.62 17.05 14.50
C GLN A 142 7.92 17.18 15.29
N ASP A 143 8.48 16.08 15.81
CA ASP A 143 9.78 16.09 16.49
C ASP A 143 10.86 16.62 15.52
N PRO A 144 11.55 17.72 15.87
CA PRO A 144 12.60 18.32 15.02
C PRO A 144 13.69 17.32 14.64
N ARG A 145 13.99 16.34 15.52
CA ARG A 145 15.00 15.32 15.29
C ARG A 145 14.67 14.41 14.10
N VAL A 146 13.39 14.23 13.77
CA VAL A 146 12.97 13.49 12.57
C VAL A 146 13.42 14.23 11.33
N ALA A 147 13.12 15.53 11.22
CA ALA A 147 13.50 16.34 10.07
C ALA A 147 15.04 16.45 9.94
N GLU A 148 15.74 16.68 11.05
CA GLU A 148 17.20 16.77 11.10
C GLU A 148 17.90 15.51 10.58
N ARG A 149 17.36 14.31 10.88
CA ARG A 149 17.95 13.03 10.47
C ARG A 149 17.44 12.53 9.13
N ALA A 150 16.21 12.84 8.74
CA ALA A 150 15.59 12.32 7.53
C ALA A 150 16.31 12.81 6.26
N GLY A 151 16.65 14.10 6.18
CA GLY A 151 17.33 14.68 5.02
C GLY A 151 18.67 13.99 4.69
N PRO A 152 19.63 13.95 5.63
CA PRO A 152 20.91 13.27 5.43
C PRO A 152 20.77 11.77 5.15
N ALA A 153 19.89 11.06 5.87
CA ALA A 153 19.65 9.64 5.66
C ALA A 153 19.04 9.35 4.28
N LEU A 154 18.12 10.20 3.81
CA LEU A 154 17.54 10.11 2.48
C LEU A 154 18.61 10.35 1.40
N ALA A 155 19.45 11.37 1.55
CA ALA A 155 20.53 11.65 0.61
C ALA A 155 21.50 10.46 0.48
N ALA A 156 21.91 9.88 1.61
CA ALA A 156 22.78 8.70 1.64
C ALA A 156 22.14 7.47 0.97
N LEU A 157 20.85 7.23 1.18
CA LEU A 157 20.14 6.12 0.55
C LEU A 157 19.98 6.31 -0.96
N ARG A 158 19.73 7.55 -1.42
CA ARG A 158 19.64 7.88 -2.85
C ARG A 158 20.96 7.64 -3.56
N GLU A 159 22.06 8.10 -2.98
CA GLU A 159 23.42 7.85 -3.48
C GLU A 159 23.71 6.35 -3.59
N GLN A 160 23.39 5.56 -2.56
CA GLN A 160 23.58 4.10 -2.57
C GLN A 160 22.76 3.38 -3.65
N MET A 161 21.59 3.92 -4.00
CA MET A 161 20.72 3.34 -5.03
C MET A 161 20.97 3.92 -6.43
N GLY A 162 21.82 4.94 -6.57
CA GLY A 162 22.10 5.61 -7.84
C GLY A 162 20.91 6.37 -8.42
N VAL A 163 20.08 6.99 -7.55
CA VAL A 163 18.87 7.76 -7.93
C VAL A 163 18.93 9.20 -7.45
#